data_AF-A0A531KEZ3-F1
#
_entry.id   AF-A0A531KEZ3-F1
#
_cell.length_a   1.000
_cell.length_b   1.000
_cell.length_c   1.000
_cell.angle_alpha   90.00
_cell.angle_beta   90.00
_cell.angle_gamma   90.00
#
_symmetry.space_group_name_H-M   'P 1'
#
loop_
_entity.id
_entity.type
_entity.pdbx_description
1 polymer ?
#
loop_
_entity_poly.entity_id
_entity_poly.type
_entity_poly.pdbx_seq_one_letter_code
_entity_poly.pdbx_strand_id
1 'polypeptide(L)'
;IATLNEGLKQVSDNIAHDLKTPLTRLRNRAEATLSGKHSPADYRQALEATIAESDQLIKTFNAILMISRLEAGYSSESTSRVDLAASVRDVVELYEPVAEEAGVTLETSVQDGFAVEGNRELIGQALSNIVDNAIKYSTDSTAKPTVHVALDR
;
A
#
# COMPACT_ATOMS: atom_id res chain seq x y z
N ILE A 1 27.04 -8.35 10.97
CA ILE A 1 26.11 -8.20 12.12
C ILE A 1 26.12 -6.78 12.67
N ALA A 2 27.28 -6.20 13.03
CA ALA A 2 27.36 -4.81 13.51
C ALA A 2 26.87 -3.76 12.49
N THR A 3 27.30 -3.86 11.23
CA THR A 3 26.86 -2.99 10.11
C THR A 3 25.37 -3.13 9.77
N LEU A 4 24.75 -4.28 10.01
CA LEU A 4 23.32 -4.50 9.81
C LEU A 4 22.47 -3.83 10.89
N ASN A 5 22.92 -3.93 12.16
CA ASN A 5 22.28 -3.24 13.28
C ASN A 5 22.42 -1.71 13.18
N GLU A 6 23.52 -1.22 12.62
CA GLU A 6 23.74 0.20 12.36
C GLU A 6 22.79 0.73 11.27
N GLY A 7 22.64 0.00 10.17
CA GLY A 7 21.67 0.32 9.11
C GLY A 7 20.22 0.35 9.61
N LEU A 8 19.82 -0.65 10.41
CA LEU A 8 18.50 -0.69 11.06
C LEU A 8 18.25 0.49 12.01
N LYS A 9 19.27 0.91 12.78
CA LYS A 9 19.18 2.07 13.67
C LYS A 9 19.03 3.37 12.89
N GLN A 10 19.86 3.58 11.88
CA GLN A 10 19.88 4.80 11.10
C GLN A 10 18.59 4.97 10.28
N VAL A 11 18.06 3.87 9.75
CA VAL A 11 16.71 3.79 9.17
C VAL A 11 15.64 4.15 10.20
N SER A 12 15.71 3.58 11.40
CA SER A 12 14.71 3.82 12.45
C SER A 12 14.66 5.28 12.88
N ASP A 13 15.82 5.94 12.98
CA ASP A 13 15.92 7.35 13.36
C ASP A 13 15.36 8.28 12.27
N ASN A 14 15.63 7.97 10.99
CA ASN A 14 15.07 8.71 9.86
C ASN A 14 13.55 8.54 9.77
N ILE A 15 13.04 7.30 9.94
CA ILE A 15 11.60 7.01 10.02
C ILE A 15 10.94 7.80 11.15
N ALA A 16 11.56 7.80 12.35
CA ALA A 16 11.01 8.49 13.51
C ALA A 16 10.89 10.00 13.24
N HIS A 17 11.86 10.60 12.56
CA HIS A 17 11.82 12.01 12.18
C HIS A 17 10.71 12.30 11.15
N ASP A 18 10.60 11.49 10.11
CA ASP A 18 9.65 11.70 9.00
C ASP A 18 8.20 11.43 9.40
N LEU A 19 7.96 10.58 10.41
CA LEU A 19 6.64 10.35 10.99
C LEU A 19 6.23 11.40 12.03
N LYS A 20 7.17 12.03 12.71
CA LYS A 20 6.87 12.97 13.81
C LYS A 20 6.04 14.16 13.34
N THR A 21 6.37 14.72 12.19
CA THR A 21 5.69 15.89 11.61
C THR A 21 4.23 15.59 11.24
N PRO A 22 3.91 14.57 10.42
CA PRO A 22 2.54 14.23 10.09
C PRO A 22 1.73 13.74 11.30
N LEU A 23 2.32 13.00 12.25
CA LEU A 23 1.62 12.62 13.49
C LEU A 23 1.28 13.84 14.36
N THR A 24 2.19 14.81 14.47
CA THR A 24 1.93 16.06 15.20
C THR A 24 0.80 16.84 14.55
N ARG A 25 0.76 16.90 13.21
CA ARG A 25 -0.33 17.54 12.47
C ARG A 25 -1.67 16.84 12.71
N LEU A 26 -1.70 15.51 12.61
CA LEU A 26 -2.90 14.71 12.83
C LEU A 26 -3.45 14.92 14.25
N ARG A 27 -2.57 14.93 15.26
CA ARG A 27 -2.95 15.23 16.66
C ARG A 27 -3.53 16.64 16.80
N ASN A 28 -2.85 17.66 16.30
CA ASN A 28 -3.29 19.05 16.41
C ASN A 28 -4.67 19.26 15.75
N ARG A 29 -4.93 18.57 14.64
CA ARG A 29 -6.20 18.60 13.94
C ARG A 29 -7.32 17.94 14.75
N ALA A 30 -7.05 16.80 15.39
CA ALA A 30 -7.98 16.17 16.32
C ALA A 30 -8.27 17.09 17.53
N GLU A 31 -7.25 17.71 18.11
CA GLU A 31 -7.40 18.69 19.20
C GLU A 31 -8.22 19.92 18.77
N ALA A 32 -7.99 20.44 17.56
CA ALA A 32 -8.78 21.55 17.01
C ALA A 32 -10.23 21.17 16.78
N THR A 33 -10.50 19.92 16.36
CA THR A 33 -11.85 19.39 16.21
C THR A 33 -12.56 19.28 17.56
N LEU A 34 -11.83 18.91 18.62
CA LEU A 34 -12.38 18.88 19.98
C LEU A 34 -12.54 20.27 20.60
N SER A 35 -11.80 21.27 20.10
CA SER A 35 -11.89 22.65 20.55
C SER A 35 -13.06 23.37 19.86
N GLY A 36 -14.03 23.79 20.67
CA GLY A 36 -15.21 24.54 20.21
C GLY A 36 -16.51 23.77 20.29
N LYS A 37 -17.59 24.40 19.81
CA LYS A 37 -18.92 23.77 19.70
C LYS A 37 -19.18 23.49 18.23
N HIS A 38 -19.12 22.22 17.86
CA HIS A 38 -19.37 21.75 16.50
C HIS A 38 -20.66 20.93 16.45
N SER A 39 -21.28 20.84 15.26
CA SER A 39 -22.42 19.95 15.07
C SER A 39 -21.95 18.48 14.98
N PRO A 40 -22.83 17.49 15.21
CA PRO A 40 -22.50 16.09 14.98
C PRO A 40 -22.01 15.78 13.55
N ALA A 41 -22.47 16.54 12.55
CA ALA A 41 -22.03 16.40 11.17
C ALA A 41 -20.58 16.88 10.98
N ASP A 42 -20.22 18.01 11.58
CA ASP A 42 -18.86 18.55 11.54
C ASP A 42 -17.87 17.59 12.21
N TYR A 43 -18.25 16.99 13.34
CA TYR A 43 -17.46 15.96 14.02
C TYR A 43 -17.24 14.73 13.13
N ARG A 44 -18.29 14.24 12.46
CA ARG A 44 -18.18 13.10 11.54
C ARG A 44 -17.20 13.41 10.40
N GLN A 45 -17.36 14.55 9.74
CA GLN A 45 -16.48 14.95 8.64
C GLN A 45 -15.02 15.11 9.10
N ALA A 46 -14.80 15.68 10.29
CA ALA A 46 -13.47 15.83 10.85
C ALA A 46 -12.81 14.48 11.17
N LEU A 47 -13.57 13.52 11.69
CA LEU A 47 -13.13 12.15 11.96
C LEU A 47 -12.80 11.40 10.68
N GLU A 48 -13.68 11.44 9.67
CA GLU A 48 -13.45 10.80 8.36
C GLU A 48 -12.14 11.28 7.73
N ALA A 49 -11.90 12.60 7.74
CA ALA A 49 -10.66 13.12 7.19
C ALA A 49 -9.43 12.88 8.10
N THR A 50 -9.61 12.65 9.40
CA THR A 50 -8.53 12.17 10.30
C THR A 50 -8.17 10.71 10.00
N ILE A 51 -9.16 9.87 9.70
CA ILE A 51 -8.95 8.48 9.27
C ILE A 51 -8.19 8.47 7.95
N ALA A 52 -8.62 9.25 6.95
CA ALA A 52 -7.93 9.33 5.67
C ALA A 52 -6.46 9.79 5.79
N GLU A 53 -6.17 10.75 6.68
CA GLU A 53 -4.78 11.19 6.94
C GLU A 53 -3.96 10.09 7.67
N SER A 54 -4.60 9.31 8.54
CA SER A 54 -3.98 8.15 9.20
C SER A 54 -3.63 7.04 8.20
N ASP A 55 -4.53 6.76 7.25
CA ASP A 55 -4.30 5.76 6.20
C ASP A 55 -3.11 6.17 5.31
N GLN A 56 -2.98 7.46 5.00
CA GLN A 56 -1.85 7.96 4.24
C GLN A 56 -0.52 7.84 5.01
N LEU A 57 -0.55 8.04 6.32
CA LEU A 57 0.60 7.81 7.21
C LEU A 57 1.02 6.33 7.23
N ILE A 58 0.06 5.42 7.33
CA ILE A 58 0.30 3.96 7.30
C ILE A 58 0.95 3.56 5.97
N LYS A 59 0.44 4.07 4.84
CA LYS A 59 1.04 3.82 3.52
C LYS A 59 2.49 4.29 3.44
N THR A 60 2.75 5.50 3.93
CA THR A 60 4.10 6.08 3.94
C THR A 60 5.05 5.24 4.80
N PHE A 61 4.60 4.84 5.99
CA PHE A 61 5.36 3.97 6.87
C PHE A 61 5.72 2.63 6.23
N ASN A 62 4.75 1.98 5.59
CA ASN A 62 4.98 0.72 4.88
C ASN A 62 5.97 0.87 3.71
N ALA A 63 5.90 1.99 2.99
CA ALA A 63 6.86 2.29 1.92
C ALA A 63 8.29 2.45 2.46
N ILE A 64 8.48 3.17 3.57
CA ILE A 64 9.82 3.34 4.16
C ILE A 64 10.34 1.99 4.66
N LEU A 65 9.52 1.18 5.35
CA LEU A 65 9.93 -0.16 5.77
C LEU A 65 10.36 -1.06 4.60
N MET A 66 9.69 -0.95 3.45
CA MET A 66 10.06 -1.67 2.24
C MET A 66 11.40 -1.18 1.68
N ILE A 67 11.63 0.14 1.61
CA ILE A 67 12.91 0.73 1.17
C ILE A 67 14.04 0.26 2.08
N SER A 68 13.85 0.28 3.38
CA SER A 68 14.86 -0.15 4.34
C SER A 68 15.20 -1.64 4.23
N ARG A 69 14.20 -2.49 3.92
CA ARG A 69 14.45 -3.91 3.62
C ARG A 69 15.24 -4.09 2.31
N LEU A 70 14.99 -3.24 1.31
CA LEU A 70 15.76 -3.22 0.06
C LEU A 70 17.21 -2.78 0.28
N GLU A 71 17.42 -1.70 1.04
CA GLU A 71 18.74 -1.11 1.32
C GLU A 71 19.61 -1.95 2.26
N ALA A 72 18.99 -2.67 3.21
CA ALA A 72 19.71 -3.56 4.13
C ALA A 72 20.33 -4.79 3.44
N GLY A 73 20.19 -4.91 2.11
CA GLY A 73 20.68 -6.04 1.35
C GLY A 73 19.89 -7.27 1.74
N TYR A 74 18.72 -7.42 1.13
CA TYR A 74 17.90 -8.62 1.12
C TYR A 74 18.69 -9.86 1.53
N SER A 75 18.41 -10.40 2.72
CA SER A 75 18.86 -11.75 3.05
C SER A 75 18.33 -12.65 1.94
N SER A 76 19.24 -13.15 1.12
CA SER A 76 19.02 -14.09 0.01
C SER A 76 18.44 -15.44 0.47
N GLU A 77 17.99 -15.55 1.71
CA GLU A 77 17.52 -16.77 2.38
C GLU A 77 16.05 -17.10 2.12
N SER A 78 15.30 -16.30 1.33
CA SER A 78 13.89 -16.57 1.04
C SER A 78 13.48 -16.48 -0.44
N THR A 79 14.46 -16.44 -1.35
CA THR A 79 14.14 -16.60 -2.77
C THR A 79 13.76 -18.05 -3.02
N SER A 80 12.61 -18.22 -3.66
CA SER A 80 12.12 -19.52 -4.09
C SER A 80 11.52 -19.37 -5.48
N ARG A 81 11.30 -20.52 -6.13
CA ARG A 81 10.53 -20.56 -7.36
C ARG A 81 9.06 -20.20 -7.06
N VAL A 82 8.65 -19.00 -7.48
CA VAL A 82 7.30 -18.48 -7.31
C VAL A 82 6.52 -18.64 -8.61
N ASP A 83 5.33 -19.22 -8.52
CA ASP A 83 4.34 -19.19 -9.60
C ASP A 83 3.72 -17.78 -9.67
N LEU A 84 4.17 -17.00 -10.65
CA LEU A 84 3.73 -15.63 -10.82
C LEU A 84 2.28 -15.57 -11.32
N ALA A 85 1.86 -16.55 -12.12
CA ALA A 85 0.50 -16.65 -12.61
C ALA A 85 -0.49 -16.87 -11.45
N ALA A 86 -0.15 -17.78 -10.52
CA ALA A 86 -0.91 -17.98 -9.30
C ALA A 86 -0.95 -16.69 -8.44
N SER A 87 0.20 -16.03 -8.27
CA SER A 87 0.29 -14.81 -7.44
C SER A 87 -0.56 -13.65 -8.00
N VAL A 88 -0.62 -13.48 -9.32
CA VAL A 88 -1.48 -12.48 -9.96
C VAL A 88 -2.96 -12.81 -9.75
N ARG A 89 -3.35 -14.07 -9.89
CA ARG A 89 -4.74 -14.51 -9.66
C ARG A 89 -5.18 -14.27 -8.21
N ASP A 90 -4.35 -14.66 -7.25
CA ASP A 90 -4.60 -14.44 -5.81
C ASP A 90 -4.86 -12.95 -5.51
N VAL A 91 -4.06 -12.06 -6.11
CA VAL A 91 -4.20 -10.61 -5.91
C VAL A 91 -5.45 -10.07 -6.59
N VAL A 92 -5.76 -10.49 -7.83
CA VAL A 92 -6.97 -10.04 -8.52
C VAL A 92 -8.23 -10.45 -7.74
N GLU A 93 -8.31 -11.70 -7.28
CA GLU A 93 -9.43 -12.20 -6.49
C GLU A 93 -9.61 -11.40 -5.19
N LEU A 94 -8.50 -11.07 -4.51
CA LEU A 94 -8.53 -10.26 -3.29
C LEU A 94 -9.07 -8.84 -3.52
N TYR A 95 -8.79 -8.25 -4.70
CA TYR A 95 -9.13 -6.86 -5.02
C TYR A 95 -10.45 -6.73 -5.81
N GLU A 96 -11.07 -7.81 -6.25
CA GLU A 96 -12.34 -7.80 -6.96
C GLU A 96 -13.45 -7.09 -6.18
N PRO A 97 -13.67 -7.35 -4.86
CA PRO A 97 -14.66 -6.61 -4.08
C PRO A 97 -14.37 -5.10 -3.96
N VAL A 98 -13.08 -4.75 -3.88
CA VAL A 98 -12.62 -3.35 -3.76
C VAL A 98 -12.85 -2.60 -5.09
N ALA A 99 -12.60 -3.28 -6.22
CA ALA A 99 -12.89 -2.74 -7.55
C ALA A 99 -14.39 -2.53 -7.75
N GLU A 100 -15.23 -3.50 -7.35
CA GLU A 100 -16.69 -3.39 -7.41
C GLU A 100 -17.22 -2.20 -6.59
N GLU A 101 -16.74 -2.03 -5.35
CA GLU A 101 -17.10 -0.89 -4.49
C GLU A 101 -16.67 0.45 -5.11
N ALA A 102 -15.53 0.47 -5.80
CA ALA A 102 -15.05 1.64 -6.53
C ALA A 102 -15.75 1.86 -7.89
N GLY A 103 -16.65 0.96 -8.31
CA GLY A 103 -17.33 1.02 -9.62
C GLY A 103 -16.42 0.71 -10.81
N VAL A 104 -15.31 0.01 -10.56
CA VAL A 104 -14.28 -0.38 -11.53
C VAL A 104 -14.47 -1.84 -11.92
N THR A 105 -14.41 -2.14 -13.22
CA THR A 105 -14.36 -3.54 -13.69
C THR A 105 -12.90 -4.03 -13.66
N LEU A 106 -12.63 -5.10 -12.91
CA LEU A 106 -11.30 -5.70 -12.85
C LEU A 106 -11.29 -6.97 -13.71
N GLU A 107 -10.43 -7.01 -14.73
CA GLU A 107 -10.28 -8.15 -15.62
C GLU A 107 -8.87 -8.73 -15.55
N THR A 108 -8.76 -10.04 -15.72
CA THR A 108 -7.48 -10.74 -15.67
C THR A 108 -7.27 -11.66 -16.87
N SER A 109 -6.07 -11.63 -17.44
CA SER A 109 -5.63 -12.51 -18.53
C SER A 109 -4.26 -13.07 -18.18
N VAL A 110 -4.23 -14.24 -17.55
CA VAL A 110 -3.00 -14.84 -17.04
C VAL A 110 -2.80 -16.20 -17.69
N GLN A 111 -1.72 -16.34 -18.45
CA GLN A 111 -1.27 -17.64 -18.94
C GLN A 111 -0.49 -18.39 -17.85
N ASP A 112 -0.62 -19.72 -17.79
CA ASP A 112 0.15 -20.54 -16.84
C ASP A 112 1.61 -20.70 -17.26
N GLY A 113 2.43 -21.19 -16.31
CA GLY A 113 3.82 -21.54 -16.59
C GLY A 113 4.79 -20.34 -16.55
N PHE A 114 4.45 -19.29 -15.80
CA PHE A 114 5.35 -18.22 -15.41
C PHE A 114 5.88 -18.49 -14.01
N ALA A 115 7.13 -18.93 -13.95
CA ALA A 115 7.83 -19.10 -12.69
C ALA A 115 9.01 -18.14 -12.64
N VAL A 116 9.14 -17.41 -11.53
CA VAL A 116 10.26 -16.50 -11.26
C VAL A 116 10.96 -16.89 -9.97
N GLU A 117 12.27 -16.70 -9.90
CA GLU A 117 13.01 -16.81 -8.64
C GLU A 117 12.83 -15.50 -7.86
N GLY A 118 12.23 -15.57 -6.69
CA GLY A 118 11.96 -14.38 -5.89
C GLY A 118 11.32 -14.69 -4.55
N ASN A 119 11.06 -13.65 -3.78
CA ASN A 119 10.31 -13.77 -2.54
C ASN A 119 8.82 -13.56 -2.83
N ARG A 120 8.00 -14.58 -2.53
CA ARG A 120 6.56 -14.59 -2.79
C ARG A 120 5.82 -13.42 -2.12
N GLU A 121 6.15 -13.09 -0.88
CA GLU A 121 5.48 -12.05 -0.10
C GLU A 121 5.66 -10.67 -0.76
N LEU A 122 6.84 -10.42 -1.30
CA LEU A 122 7.17 -9.13 -1.90
C LEU A 122 6.69 -9.00 -3.33
N ILE A 123 6.69 -10.09 -4.08
CA ILE A 123 6.00 -10.15 -5.37
C ILE A 123 4.52 -9.88 -5.15
N GLY A 124 3.88 -10.55 -4.19
CA GLY A 124 2.50 -10.30 -3.80
C GLY A 124 2.26 -8.86 -3.40
N GLN A 125 3.12 -8.28 -2.55
CA GLN A 125 3.02 -6.88 -2.13
C GLN A 125 3.15 -5.90 -3.30
N ALA A 126 4.10 -6.14 -4.21
CA ALA A 126 4.27 -5.32 -5.41
C ALA A 126 3.04 -5.39 -6.32
N LEU A 127 2.51 -6.59 -6.56
CA LEU A 127 1.30 -6.81 -7.34
C LEU A 127 0.09 -6.11 -6.71
N SER A 128 -0.14 -6.28 -5.40
CA SER A 128 -1.21 -5.62 -4.66
C SER A 128 -1.11 -4.09 -4.76
N ASN A 129 0.09 -3.53 -4.63
CA ASN A 129 0.30 -2.09 -4.76
C ASN A 129 -0.03 -1.59 -6.18
N ILE A 130 0.32 -2.36 -7.22
CA ILE A 130 0.02 -2.00 -8.62
C ILE A 130 -1.49 -2.04 -8.87
N VAL A 131 -2.17 -3.11 -8.45
CA VAL A 131 -3.63 -3.28 -8.64
C VAL A 131 -4.41 -2.23 -7.85
N ASP A 132 -4.05 -1.99 -6.59
CA ASP A 132 -4.65 -0.96 -5.73
C ASP A 132 -4.54 0.43 -6.37
N ASN A 133 -3.37 0.77 -6.89
CA ASN A 133 -3.16 2.03 -7.60
C ASN A 133 -4.00 2.10 -8.88
N ALA A 134 -4.03 1.03 -9.67
CA ALA A 134 -4.81 1.00 -10.91
C ALA A 134 -6.31 1.25 -10.64
N ILE A 135 -6.88 0.62 -9.61
CA ILE A 135 -8.28 0.84 -9.21
C ILE A 135 -8.49 2.30 -8.79
N LYS A 136 -7.65 2.81 -7.87
CA LYS A 136 -7.77 4.16 -7.30
C LYS A 136 -7.72 5.27 -8.35
N TYR A 137 -6.84 5.14 -9.34
CA TYR A 137 -6.60 6.18 -10.34
C TYR A 137 -7.34 5.95 -11.67
N SER A 138 -8.29 5.00 -11.72
CA SER A 138 -9.05 4.71 -12.94
C SER A 138 -10.23 5.68 -13.19
N THR A 139 -10.55 6.55 -12.24
CA THR A 139 -11.83 7.29 -12.15
C THR A 139 -11.94 8.59 -12.96
N ASP A 140 -11.01 8.87 -13.88
CA ASP A 140 -11.02 10.09 -14.72
C ASP A 140 -11.82 9.97 -16.04
N SER A 141 -12.61 8.90 -16.24
CA SER A 141 -13.34 8.63 -17.49
C SER A 141 -14.87 8.72 -17.35
N THR A 142 -15.54 9.18 -18.41
CA THR A 142 -17.01 9.28 -18.53
C THR A 142 -17.71 7.92 -18.74
N ALA A 143 -16.95 6.83 -18.87
CA ALA A 143 -17.43 5.45 -18.95
C ALA A 143 -17.02 4.66 -17.70
N LYS A 144 -17.69 3.53 -17.42
CA LYS A 144 -17.28 2.61 -16.34
C LYS A 144 -15.80 2.23 -16.53
N PRO A 145 -14.91 2.59 -15.60
CA PRO A 145 -13.49 2.30 -15.74
C PRO A 145 -13.22 0.80 -15.69
N THR A 146 -12.26 0.34 -16.49
CA THR A 146 -11.83 -1.06 -16.54
C THR A 146 -10.31 -1.14 -16.32
N VAL A 147 -9.88 -2.02 -15.42
CA VAL A 147 -8.48 -2.33 -15.12
C VAL A 147 -8.21 -3.75 -15.62
N HIS A 148 -7.30 -3.88 -16.59
CA HIS A 148 -6.87 -5.19 -17.10
C HIS A 148 -5.51 -5.57 -16.53
N VAL A 149 -5.42 -6.74 -15.91
CA VAL A 149 -4.17 -7.33 -15.39
C VAL A 149 -3.78 -8.51 -16.29
N ALA A 150 -2.72 -8.34 -17.07
CA ALA A 150 -2.25 -9.36 -18.01
C ALA A 150 -0.83 -9.86 -17.68
N LEU A 151 -0.59 -11.15 -17.92
CA LEU A 151 0.73 -11.77 -17.83
C LEU A 151 1.02 -12.56 -19.11
N ASP A 152 1.90 -11.99 -19.95
CA ASP A 152 2.27 -12.50 -21.29
C ASP A 152 3.78 -12.78 -21.38
N ARG A 153 4.18 -13.66 -22.31
CA ARG A 153 5.59 -14.07 -22.53
C ARG A 153 6.32 -13.16 -23.51
#